data_AF-A0A4P9YXB0-F1
#
_entry.id   AF-A0A4P9YXB0-F1
#
_cell.length_a   1.000
_cell.length_b   1.000
_cell.length_c   1.000
_cell.angle_alpha   90.00
_cell.angle_beta   90.00
_cell.angle_gamma   90.00
#
_symmetry.space_group_name_H-M   'P 1'
#
loop_
_entity.id
_entity.type
_entity.pdbx_description
1 polymer ?
#
loop_
_entity_poly.entity_id
_entity_poly.type
_entity_poly.pdbx_seq_one_letter_code
_entity_poly.pdbx_strand_id
1 'polypeptide(L)'
;RVFVLGSLNGHMDNALKLLRKAGIIDHDHDWKGDAGTVLVQTGNMIGEGPDAEELLKFFLKLTKQANERGGRVIQLLGNNELRRVASRLSHAVRPPKPHTPLEMEGSLLRRADEADVRLLRLPIAQRVGDTVFVHGGIAPFYALMDIGRMNQLAKNELPRYIQHPKERSADVRTIFSSQGPVDYRLYSAYAEEKRLCKVLRQALGILKVKRMVASGRLQRANTIFSRCNG
;
A
#
# COMPACT_ATOMS: atom_id res chain seq x y z
N ARG A 1 1.51 -11.47 -17.07
CA ARG A 1 1.88 -12.24 -15.85
C ARG A 1 1.86 -11.29 -14.65
N VAL A 2 1.50 -11.74 -13.43
CA VAL A 2 1.50 -10.87 -12.23
C VAL A 2 2.60 -11.29 -11.27
N PHE A 3 3.43 -10.33 -10.86
CA PHE A 3 4.45 -10.45 -9.83
C PHE A 3 4.08 -9.57 -8.65
N VAL A 4 4.44 -10.01 -7.45
CA VAL A 4 4.13 -9.28 -6.21
C VAL A 4 5.41 -9.07 -5.43
N LEU A 5 5.61 -7.85 -4.96
CA LEU A 5 6.70 -7.47 -4.08
C LEU A 5 6.14 -6.86 -2.80
N GLY A 6 6.53 -7.45 -1.67
CA GLY A 6 6.12 -6.99 -0.34
C GLY A 6 6.81 -5.71 0.11
N SER A 7 6.78 -5.50 1.43
CA SER A 7 7.46 -4.39 2.09
C SER A 7 8.97 -4.42 1.84
N LEU A 8 9.53 -3.28 1.43
CA LEU A 8 10.98 -3.07 1.22
C LEU A 8 11.60 -2.25 2.36
N ASN A 9 10.79 -1.45 3.05
CA ASN A 9 11.16 -0.64 4.21
C ASN A 9 12.40 0.24 4.01
N GLY A 10 12.69 0.72 2.81
CA GLY A 10 13.86 1.56 2.55
C GLY A 10 15.17 0.82 2.27
N HIS A 11 15.12 -0.45 1.85
CA HIS A 11 16.33 -1.22 1.49
C HIS A 11 16.41 -1.51 -0.02
N MET A 12 17.23 -0.74 -0.73
CA MET A 12 17.35 -0.80 -2.20
C MET A 12 17.93 -2.14 -2.66
N ASP A 13 18.98 -2.61 -2.01
CA ASP A 13 19.64 -3.90 -2.31
C ASP A 13 18.66 -5.08 -2.35
N ASN A 14 17.72 -5.11 -1.41
CA ASN A 14 16.72 -6.17 -1.32
C ASN A 14 15.76 -6.11 -2.52
N ALA A 15 15.36 -4.90 -2.92
CA ALA A 15 14.51 -4.70 -4.10
C ALA A 15 15.22 -5.19 -5.37
N LEU A 16 16.47 -4.77 -5.59
CA LEU A 16 17.25 -5.16 -6.76
C LEU A 16 17.46 -6.67 -6.83
N LYS A 17 17.86 -7.29 -5.70
CA LYS A 17 18.05 -8.75 -5.62
C LYS A 17 16.77 -9.52 -5.97
N LEU A 18 15.63 -9.13 -5.39
CA LEU A 18 14.35 -9.82 -5.61
C LEU A 18 13.83 -9.61 -7.03
N LEU A 19 13.87 -8.38 -7.55
CA LEU A 19 13.37 -8.05 -8.88
C LEU A 19 14.22 -8.70 -9.98
N ARG A 20 15.55 -8.71 -9.83
CA ARG A 20 16.46 -9.38 -10.78
C ARG A 20 16.24 -10.89 -10.76
N LYS A 21 16.12 -11.49 -9.57
CA LYS A 21 15.82 -12.92 -9.41
C LYS A 21 14.46 -13.29 -10.03
N ALA A 22 13.47 -12.40 -9.94
CA ALA A 22 12.17 -12.58 -10.57
C ALA A 22 12.17 -12.34 -12.09
N GLY A 23 13.28 -11.85 -12.66
CA GLY A 23 13.40 -11.51 -14.08
C GLY A 23 12.62 -10.26 -14.48
N ILE A 24 12.25 -9.41 -13.52
CA ILE A 24 11.49 -8.16 -13.76
C ILE A 24 12.41 -7.02 -14.17
N ILE A 25 13.67 -7.06 -13.75
CA ILE A 25 14.70 -6.10 -14.16
C ILE A 25 15.93 -6.84 -14.70
N ASP A 26 16.70 -6.14 -15.53
CA ASP A 26 17.99 -6.61 -16.04
C ASP A 26 19.18 -6.23 -15.12
N HIS A 27 20.40 -6.33 -15.65
CA HIS A 27 21.63 -6.01 -14.91
C HIS A 27 21.82 -4.51 -14.70
N ASP A 28 21.28 -3.67 -15.59
CA ASP A 28 21.33 -2.20 -15.54
C ASP A 28 20.17 -1.60 -14.72
N HIS A 29 19.40 -2.46 -14.05
CA HIS A 29 18.23 -2.12 -13.26
C HIS A 29 17.12 -1.49 -14.11
N ASP A 30 17.01 -1.88 -15.38
CA ASP A 30 15.95 -1.48 -16.28
C ASP A 30 14.84 -2.54 -16.32
N TRP A 31 13.61 -2.09 -16.58
CA TRP A 31 12.47 -2.97 -16.72
C TRP A 31 12.66 -3.98 -17.86
N LYS A 32 12.56 -5.27 -17.53
CA LYS A 32 12.71 -6.41 -18.45
C LYS A 32 11.38 -7.12 -18.74
N GLY A 33 10.31 -6.81 -18.01
CA GLY A 33 9.03 -7.50 -18.20
C GLY A 33 8.41 -7.27 -19.59
N ASP A 34 7.86 -8.33 -20.19
CA ASP A 34 7.15 -8.25 -21.47
C ASP A 34 5.79 -7.54 -21.33
N ALA A 35 5.15 -7.26 -22.47
CA ALA A 35 3.79 -6.73 -22.53
C ALA A 35 2.81 -7.57 -21.68
N GLY A 36 1.98 -6.92 -20.89
CA GLY A 36 1.06 -7.57 -19.95
C GLY A 36 1.72 -8.09 -18.66
N THR A 37 3.01 -7.83 -18.43
CA THR A 37 3.64 -8.04 -17.12
C THR A 37 3.21 -6.97 -16.14
N VAL A 38 2.69 -7.39 -14.99
CA VAL A 38 2.23 -6.51 -13.91
C VAL A 38 3.07 -6.78 -12.67
N LEU A 39 3.75 -5.76 -12.14
CA LEU A 39 4.37 -5.79 -10.83
C LEU A 39 3.47 -5.05 -9.83
N VAL A 40 3.10 -5.71 -8.74
CA VAL A 40 2.37 -5.08 -7.63
C VAL A 40 3.27 -4.96 -6.41
N GLN A 41 3.62 -3.74 -6.03
CA GLN A 41 4.28 -3.41 -4.76
C GLN A 41 3.20 -3.07 -3.72
N THR A 42 3.11 -3.84 -2.64
CA THR A 42 1.98 -3.85 -1.70
C THR A 42 2.14 -2.89 -0.51
N GLY A 43 2.83 -1.75 -0.70
CA GLY A 43 3.07 -0.73 0.34
C GLY A 43 4.26 -1.03 1.24
N ASN A 44 4.60 -0.09 2.13
CA ASN A 44 5.83 -0.08 2.92
C ASN A 44 7.09 -0.25 2.05
N MET A 45 7.13 0.49 0.95
CA MET A 45 8.34 0.67 0.16
C MET A 45 9.35 1.51 0.94
N ILE A 46 8.88 2.54 1.65
CA ILE A 46 9.68 3.33 2.58
C ILE A 46 9.47 2.84 4.00
N GLY A 47 10.42 3.13 4.87
CA GLY A 47 10.40 2.70 6.26
C GLY A 47 11.58 3.30 7.01
N GLU A 48 12.23 2.46 7.80
CA GLU A 48 13.39 2.81 8.63
C GLU A 48 14.72 2.68 7.87
N GLY A 49 14.72 2.01 6.72
CA GLY A 49 15.91 1.83 5.89
C GLY A 49 16.41 3.13 5.24
N PRO A 50 17.71 3.17 4.87
CA PRO A 50 18.39 4.39 4.45
C PRO A 50 18.01 4.86 3.04
N ASP A 51 17.55 3.96 2.17
CA ASP A 51 17.48 4.19 0.72
C ASP A 51 16.08 4.62 0.25
N ALA A 52 15.28 5.23 1.13
CA ALA A 52 13.88 5.55 0.84
C ALA A 52 13.70 6.41 -0.43
N GLU A 53 14.53 7.44 -0.60
CA GLU A 53 14.48 8.35 -1.75
C GLU A 53 14.94 7.65 -3.03
N GLU A 54 16.01 6.86 -2.95
CA GLU A 54 16.51 6.07 -4.09
C GLU A 54 15.47 5.06 -4.57
N LEU A 55 14.84 4.33 -3.65
CA LEU A 55 13.76 3.41 -3.97
C LEU A 55 12.57 4.11 -4.65
N LEU A 56 12.18 5.28 -4.16
CA LEU A 56 11.11 6.06 -4.78
C LEU A 56 11.47 6.44 -6.23
N LYS A 57 12.68 6.95 -6.46
CA LYS A 57 13.18 7.30 -7.81
C LYS A 57 13.26 6.07 -8.71
N PHE A 58 13.75 4.96 -8.19
CA PHE A 58 13.85 3.69 -8.90
C PHE A 58 12.47 3.17 -9.36
N PHE A 59 11.48 3.15 -8.47
CA PHE A 59 10.13 2.71 -8.85
C PHE A 59 9.45 3.70 -9.80
N LEU A 60 9.80 4.99 -9.78
CA LEU A 60 9.31 5.95 -10.78
C LEU A 60 9.86 5.60 -12.17
N LYS A 61 11.17 5.37 -12.27
CA LYS A 61 11.85 4.90 -13.48
C LYS A 61 11.22 3.61 -14.00
N LEU A 62 11.07 2.60 -13.14
CA LEU A 62 10.45 1.33 -13.53
C LEU A 62 9.01 1.49 -14.00
N THR A 63 8.22 2.34 -13.34
CA THR A 63 6.83 2.60 -13.77
C THR A 63 6.79 3.16 -15.19
N LYS A 64 7.67 4.11 -15.51
CA LYS A 64 7.78 4.68 -16.86
C LYS A 64 8.14 3.60 -17.89
N GLN A 65 9.23 2.87 -17.65
CA GLN A 65 9.71 1.84 -18.58
C GLN A 65 8.71 0.69 -18.76
N ALA A 66 8.02 0.28 -17.70
CA ALA A 66 7.00 -0.75 -17.77
C ALA A 66 5.87 -0.31 -18.71
N ASN A 67 5.36 0.91 -18.53
CA ASN A 67 4.27 1.44 -19.37
C ASN A 67 4.68 1.54 -20.85
N GLU A 68 5.92 1.98 -21.13
CA GLU A 68 6.46 2.07 -22.49
C GLU A 68 6.52 0.70 -23.21
N ARG A 69 6.66 -0.40 -22.46
CA ARG A 69 6.69 -1.77 -22.99
C ARG A 69 5.36 -2.52 -22.83
N GLY A 70 4.27 -1.83 -22.51
CA GLY A 70 2.95 -2.44 -22.31
C GLY A 70 2.84 -3.29 -21.03
N GLY A 71 3.81 -3.19 -20.12
CA GLY A 71 3.73 -3.68 -18.75
C GLY A 71 3.10 -2.65 -17.82
N ARG A 72 3.09 -2.96 -16.52
CA ARG A 72 2.53 -2.05 -15.49
C ARG A 72 3.19 -2.26 -14.14
N VAL A 73 3.51 -1.16 -13.46
CA VAL A 73 3.85 -1.16 -12.04
C VAL A 73 2.68 -0.56 -11.26
N ILE A 74 2.22 -1.27 -10.23
CA ILE A 74 1.16 -0.85 -9.31
C ILE A 74 1.80 -0.75 -7.93
N GLN A 75 1.73 0.43 -7.32
CA GLN A 75 2.21 0.66 -5.97
C GLN A 75 1.02 0.98 -5.07
N LEU A 76 0.97 0.34 -3.90
CA LEU A 76 -0.06 0.57 -2.90
C LEU A 76 0.48 1.41 -1.75
N LEU A 77 -0.41 2.10 -1.06
CA LEU A 77 -0.08 2.84 0.15
C LEU A 77 0.02 1.88 1.34
N GLY A 78 1.14 1.90 2.05
CA GLY A 78 1.36 1.18 3.30
C GLY A 78 1.24 2.08 4.52
N ASN A 79 1.35 1.48 5.72
CA ASN A 79 1.24 2.22 6.97
C ASN A 79 2.52 3.02 7.29
N ASN A 80 3.68 2.59 6.79
CA ASN A 80 4.93 3.34 6.93
C ASN A 80 4.90 4.63 6.12
N GLU A 81 4.41 4.59 4.87
CA GLU A 81 4.24 5.79 4.06
C GLU A 81 3.33 6.81 4.77
N LEU A 82 2.17 6.35 5.26
CA LEU A 82 1.23 7.18 6.03
C LEU A 82 1.90 7.85 7.24
N ARG A 83 2.56 7.07 8.09
CA ARG A 83 3.22 7.60 9.30
C ARG A 83 4.35 8.56 8.97
N ARG A 84 5.15 8.27 7.94
CA ARG A 84 6.29 9.11 7.56
C ARG A 84 5.83 10.45 7.01
N VAL A 85 4.88 10.45 6.08
CA VAL A 85 4.30 11.69 5.54
C VAL A 85 3.59 12.47 6.65
N ALA A 86 2.81 11.79 7.51
CA ALA A 86 2.14 12.43 8.64
C ALA A 86 3.14 13.07 9.61
N SER A 87 4.23 12.39 9.95
CA SER A 87 5.26 12.93 10.84
C SER A 87 5.93 14.18 10.25
N ARG A 88 6.27 14.17 8.96
CA ARG A 88 6.88 15.33 8.29
C ARG A 88 5.90 16.50 8.14
N LEU A 89 4.62 16.21 7.90
CA LEU A 89 3.61 17.23 7.60
C LEU A 89 2.77 17.69 8.81
N SER A 90 2.70 16.95 9.91
CA SER A 90 1.94 17.36 11.10
C SER A 90 2.61 18.51 11.87
N HIS A 91 3.95 18.51 11.93
CA HIS A 91 4.71 19.40 12.83
C HIS A 91 4.81 20.87 12.38
N ALA A 92 4.47 21.21 11.14
CA ALA A 92 4.48 22.61 10.68
C ALA A 92 3.11 23.29 10.71
N VAL A 93 2.18 22.79 11.55
CA VAL A 93 0.93 23.47 11.87
C VAL A 93 1.04 24.12 13.25
N ARG A 94 1.46 25.39 13.32
CA ARG A 94 0.84 26.30 14.31
C ARG A 94 -0.54 26.61 13.75
N PRO A 95 -1.66 26.27 14.39
CA PRO A 95 -2.95 26.44 13.76
C PRO A 95 -3.36 27.92 13.79
N PRO A 96 -3.86 28.49 12.68
CA PRO A 96 -4.92 29.47 12.79
C PRO A 96 -6.19 28.87 12.17
N LYS A 97 -7.19 28.65 13.03
CA LYS A 97 -8.63 28.42 12.73
C LYS A 97 -9.01 27.15 11.95
N PRO A 98 -10.27 26.68 12.11
CA PRO A 98 -10.77 25.48 11.42
C PRO A 98 -10.73 25.67 9.89
N HIS A 99 -10.05 24.75 9.22
CA HIS A 99 -9.99 24.68 7.76
C HIS A 99 -11.04 23.70 7.23
N THR A 100 -11.64 24.02 6.07
CA THR A 100 -12.38 23.05 5.25
C THR A 100 -11.46 21.93 4.75
N PRO A 101 -11.98 20.75 4.37
CA PRO A 101 -11.14 19.66 3.82
C PRO A 101 -10.28 20.10 2.63
N LEU A 102 -10.79 20.99 1.77
CA LEU A 102 -10.08 21.52 0.61
C LEU A 102 -8.92 22.44 1.01
N GLU A 103 -9.12 23.31 2.00
CA GLU A 103 -8.06 24.18 2.54
C GLU A 103 -6.98 23.37 3.25
N MET A 104 -7.37 22.30 3.96
CA MET A 104 -6.43 21.36 4.56
C MET A 104 -5.57 20.68 3.48
N GLU A 105 -6.20 20.16 2.42
CA GLU A 105 -5.49 19.55 1.29
C GLU A 105 -4.53 20.54 0.63
N GLY A 106 -4.97 21.77 0.33
CA GLY A 106 -4.11 22.81 -0.26
C GLY A 106 -2.95 23.24 0.64
N SER A 107 -3.13 23.27 1.97
CA SER A 107 -2.04 23.53 2.92
C SER A 107 -1.01 22.40 2.94
N LEU A 108 -1.47 21.15 2.91
CA LEU A 108 -0.60 19.98 2.88
C LEU A 108 0.21 19.91 1.58
N LEU A 109 -0.44 20.11 0.43
CA LEU A 109 0.22 20.06 -0.88
C LEU A 109 1.30 21.14 -1.03
N ARG A 110 1.13 22.33 -0.44
CA ARG A 110 2.15 23.39 -0.46
C ARG A 110 3.43 23.03 0.31
N ARG A 111 3.35 22.07 1.23
CA ARG A 111 4.45 21.64 2.11
C ARG A 111 4.99 20.25 1.75
N ALA A 112 4.23 19.52 0.96
CA ALA A 112 4.60 18.22 0.42
C ALA A 112 5.66 18.41 -0.67
N ASP A 113 6.75 17.65 -0.62
CA ASP A 113 7.62 17.53 -1.77
C ASP A 113 7.01 16.58 -2.81
N GLU A 114 7.69 16.41 -3.94
CA GLU A 114 7.20 15.54 -5.01
C GLU A 114 6.99 14.09 -4.57
N ALA A 115 7.85 13.57 -3.69
CA ALA A 115 7.74 12.22 -3.17
C ALA A 115 6.50 12.08 -2.28
N ASP A 116 6.23 13.03 -1.39
CA ASP A 116 5.02 13.03 -0.57
C ASP A 116 3.76 13.11 -1.43
N VAL A 117 3.71 14.05 -2.39
CA VAL A 117 2.55 14.20 -3.28
C VAL A 117 2.29 12.89 -4.02
N ARG A 118 3.34 12.20 -4.46
CA ARG A 118 3.21 10.89 -5.12
C ARG A 118 2.69 9.82 -4.17
N LEU A 119 3.25 9.71 -2.96
CA LEU A 119 2.82 8.74 -1.96
C LEU A 119 1.34 8.93 -1.60
N LEU A 120 0.91 10.19 -1.42
CA LEU A 120 -0.47 10.54 -1.08
C LEU A 120 -1.48 10.26 -2.21
N ARG A 121 -1.01 9.94 -3.41
CA ARG A 121 -1.84 9.53 -4.56
C ARG A 121 -1.95 8.02 -4.73
N LEU A 122 -1.19 7.23 -3.96
CA LEU A 122 -1.22 5.78 -4.08
C LEU A 122 -2.57 5.22 -3.57
N PRO A 123 -3.18 4.25 -4.27
CA PRO A 123 -4.35 3.55 -3.77
C PRO A 123 -4.00 2.68 -2.56
N ILE A 124 -4.95 2.45 -1.67
CA ILE A 124 -4.78 1.52 -0.53
C ILE A 124 -5.08 0.07 -0.93
N ALA A 125 -5.84 -0.14 -2.00
CA ALA A 125 -6.13 -1.46 -2.55
C ALA A 125 -6.31 -1.41 -4.08
N GLN A 126 -5.98 -2.51 -4.75
CA GLN A 126 -6.14 -2.65 -6.20
C GLN A 126 -6.55 -4.08 -6.57
N ARG A 127 -7.46 -4.22 -7.53
CA ARG A 127 -7.80 -5.52 -8.14
C ARG A 127 -7.04 -5.71 -9.45
N VAL A 128 -6.51 -6.91 -9.67
CA VAL A 128 -6.00 -7.39 -10.96
C VAL A 128 -6.56 -8.78 -11.20
N GLY A 129 -7.41 -8.94 -12.24
CA GLY A 129 -8.15 -10.18 -12.48
C GLY A 129 -9.03 -10.56 -11.27
N ASP A 130 -8.90 -11.80 -10.79
CA ASP A 130 -9.64 -12.32 -9.62
C ASP A 130 -8.88 -12.15 -8.30
N THR A 131 -7.90 -11.26 -8.24
CA THR A 131 -7.07 -11.04 -7.05
C THR A 131 -7.11 -9.58 -6.61
N VAL A 132 -7.32 -9.36 -5.31
CA VAL A 132 -7.19 -8.04 -4.69
C VAL A 132 -5.86 -7.95 -3.93
N PHE A 133 -5.21 -6.81 -4.04
CA PHE A 133 -3.95 -6.48 -3.39
C PHE A 133 -4.19 -5.33 -2.41
N VAL A 134 -3.59 -5.43 -1.23
CA VAL A 134 -3.75 -4.46 -0.13
C VAL A 134 -2.53 -4.56 0.79
N HIS A 135 -2.22 -3.53 1.57
CA HIS A 135 -1.10 -3.63 2.52
C HIS A 135 -1.41 -4.55 3.72
N GLY A 136 -2.44 -4.26 4.52
CA GLY A 136 -2.78 -5.05 5.71
C GLY A 136 -3.75 -6.21 5.43
N GLY A 137 -4.95 -5.87 4.95
CA GLY A 137 -6.02 -6.82 4.66
C GLY A 137 -7.38 -6.12 4.62
N ILE A 138 -8.37 -6.66 3.90
CA ILE A 138 -9.69 -6.01 3.80
C ILE A 138 -10.69 -6.78 4.67
N ALA A 139 -11.13 -6.17 5.77
CA ALA A 139 -12.19 -6.70 6.61
C ALA A 139 -13.55 -6.71 5.86
N PRO A 140 -14.51 -7.61 6.19
CA PRO A 140 -15.81 -7.67 5.52
C PRO A 140 -16.57 -6.33 5.50
N PHE A 141 -16.46 -5.53 6.56
CA PHE A 141 -17.06 -4.20 6.62
C PHE A 141 -16.57 -3.28 5.48
N TYR A 142 -15.26 -3.25 5.22
CA TYR A 142 -14.68 -2.46 4.14
C TYR A 142 -14.91 -3.10 2.77
N ALA A 143 -15.01 -4.43 2.69
CA ALA A 143 -15.36 -5.12 1.45
C ALA A 143 -16.72 -4.67 0.88
N LEU A 144 -17.68 -4.31 1.73
CA LEU A 144 -19.00 -3.80 1.31
C LEU A 144 -18.93 -2.49 0.52
N MET A 145 -17.87 -1.71 0.69
CA MET A 145 -17.73 -0.40 0.04
C MET A 145 -17.28 -0.52 -1.42
N ASP A 146 -16.78 -1.67 -1.87
CA ASP A 146 -15.97 -1.83 -3.09
C ASP A 146 -14.60 -1.11 -3.05
N ILE A 147 -13.69 -1.49 -3.95
CA ILE A 147 -12.30 -1.02 -3.97
C ILE A 147 -12.18 0.46 -4.35
N GLY A 148 -13.00 0.94 -5.28
CA GLY A 148 -12.97 2.32 -5.73
C GLY A 148 -13.40 3.27 -4.62
N ARG A 149 -14.48 2.94 -3.92
CA ARG A 149 -14.96 3.71 -2.77
C ARG A 149 -13.99 3.69 -1.60
N MET A 150 -13.35 2.55 -1.33
CA MET A 150 -12.30 2.46 -0.30
C MET A 150 -11.14 3.41 -0.62
N ASN A 151 -10.63 3.40 -1.86
CA ASN A 151 -9.57 4.31 -2.27
C ASN A 151 -10.00 5.78 -2.18
N GLN A 152 -11.24 6.11 -2.55
CA GLN A 152 -11.76 7.47 -2.44
C GLN A 152 -11.92 7.91 -0.98
N LEU A 153 -12.41 7.03 -0.10
CA LEU A 153 -12.54 7.32 1.32
C LEU A 153 -11.16 7.54 1.96
N ALA A 154 -10.16 6.72 1.60
CA ALA A 154 -8.78 6.90 2.05
C ALA A 154 -8.23 8.26 1.62
N LYS A 155 -8.42 8.65 0.35
CA LYS A 155 -7.99 9.95 -0.16
C LYS A 155 -8.64 11.12 0.61
N ASN A 156 -9.93 11.04 0.88
CA ASN A 156 -10.67 12.08 1.59
C ASN A 156 -10.27 12.19 3.08
N GLU A 157 -9.91 11.08 3.72
CA GLU A 157 -9.50 11.05 5.13
C GLU A 157 -8.03 11.42 5.36
N LEU A 158 -7.22 11.39 4.31
CA LEU A 158 -5.78 11.60 4.35
C LEU A 158 -5.37 12.94 4.99
N PRO A 159 -6.00 14.09 4.69
CA PRO A 159 -5.64 15.36 5.32
C PRO A 159 -5.85 15.37 6.84
N ARG A 160 -6.96 14.78 7.31
CA ARG A 160 -7.25 14.65 8.75
C ARG A 160 -6.30 13.70 9.42
N TYR A 161 -5.97 12.59 8.76
CA TYR A 161 -4.97 11.64 9.25
C TYR A 161 -3.60 12.30 9.44
N ILE A 162 -3.14 13.09 8.47
CA ILE A 162 -1.84 13.76 8.55
C ILE A 162 -1.78 14.75 9.71
N GLN A 163 -2.86 15.50 9.98
CA GLN A 163 -2.89 16.46 11.08
C GLN A 163 -2.99 15.78 12.45
N HIS A 164 -3.77 14.70 12.55
CA HIS A 164 -4.07 14.03 13.82
C HIS A 164 -3.81 12.51 13.77
N PRO A 165 -2.59 12.05 13.42
CA PRO A 165 -2.36 10.64 13.09
C PRO A 165 -2.66 9.71 14.26
N LYS A 166 -2.37 10.12 15.50
CA LYS A 166 -2.65 9.33 16.71
C LYS A 166 -4.15 9.16 16.94
N GLU A 167 -4.92 10.25 16.87
CA GLU A 167 -6.37 10.22 17.06
C GLU A 167 -7.06 9.42 15.95
N ARG A 168 -6.72 9.69 14.68
CA ARG A 168 -7.34 9.02 13.54
C ARG A 168 -7.01 7.53 13.52
N SER A 169 -5.79 7.13 13.89
CA SER A 169 -5.44 5.70 13.99
C SER A 169 -6.16 4.98 15.13
N ALA A 170 -6.50 5.69 16.21
CA ALA A 170 -7.19 5.13 17.38
C ALA A 170 -8.71 4.98 17.17
N ASP A 171 -9.34 5.84 16.37
CA ASP A 171 -10.75 5.73 16.03
C ASP A 171 -10.99 4.58 15.04
N VAL A 172 -11.53 3.47 15.53
CA VAL A 172 -11.83 2.23 14.77
C VAL A 172 -12.76 2.43 13.58
N ARG A 173 -13.49 3.56 13.51
CA ARG A 173 -14.39 3.89 12.40
C ARG A 173 -13.65 4.47 11.20
N THR A 174 -12.39 4.85 11.36
CA THR A 174 -11.60 5.44 10.27
C THR A 174 -10.92 4.36 9.43
N ILE A 175 -10.74 4.69 8.15
CA ILE A 175 -10.11 3.81 7.16
C ILE A 175 -8.60 3.57 7.41
N PHE A 176 -7.97 4.38 8.27
CA PHE A 176 -6.56 4.25 8.66
C PHE A 176 -6.37 3.72 10.08
N SER A 177 -7.44 3.22 10.70
CA SER A 177 -7.37 2.52 11.98
C SER A 177 -6.79 1.10 11.85
N SER A 178 -6.62 0.41 12.98
CA SER A 178 -6.24 -1.01 13.03
C SER A 178 -7.25 -1.95 12.35
N GLN A 179 -8.49 -1.50 12.12
CA GLN A 179 -9.50 -2.24 11.35
C GLN A 179 -9.46 -1.90 9.85
N GLY A 180 -8.78 -0.82 9.49
CA GLY A 180 -8.68 -0.29 8.14
C GLY A 180 -7.78 -1.10 7.21
N PRO A 181 -7.96 -1.00 5.88
CA PRO A 181 -7.28 -1.87 4.93
C PRO A 181 -5.75 -1.85 5.00
N VAL A 182 -5.18 -0.70 5.35
CA VAL A 182 -3.73 -0.53 5.40
C VAL A 182 -3.12 -1.21 6.63
N ASP A 183 -3.83 -1.33 7.76
CA ASP A 183 -3.25 -1.84 9.01
C ASP A 183 -3.91 -3.10 9.57
N TYR A 184 -4.96 -3.62 8.90
CA TYR A 184 -5.67 -4.82 9.35
C TYR A 184 -4.78 -6.06 9.43
N ARG A 185 -4.68 -6.67 10.62
CA ARG A 185 -3.74 -7.79 10.85
C ARG A 185 -4.37 -9.18 10.96
N LEU A 186 -5.70 -9.31 10.98
CA LEU A 186 -6.37 -10.60 11.27
C LEU A 186 -5.86 -11.75 10.40
N TYR A 187 -5.73 -11.55 9.09
CA TYR A 187 -5.32 -12.61 8.16
C TYR A 187 -3.85 -13.02 8.32
N SER A 188 -3.03 -12.15 8.89
CA SER A 188 -1.61 -12.40 9.18
C SER A 188 -1.34 -12.82 10.64
N ALA A 189 -2.37 -12.79 11.50
CA ALA A 189 -2.26 -13.11 12.91
C ALA A 189 -2.04 -14.62 13.15
N TYR A 190 -1.41 -14.93 14.28
CA TYR A 190 -1.40 -16.27 14.87
C TYR A 190 -2.78 -16.57 15.49
N ALA A 191 -3.77 -16.69 14.62
CA ALA A 191 -5.14 -17.05 14.97
C ALA A 191 -5.49 -18.42 14.41
N GLU A 192 -6.50 -19.05 15.00
CA GLU A 192 -7.08 -20.30 14.52
C GLU A 192 -7.50 -20.16 13.05
N GLU A 193 -6.98 -21.06 12.20
CA GLU A 193 -7.15 -20.99 10.75
C GLU A 193 -8.62 -21.06 10.32
N LYS A 194 -9.43 -21.89 11.00
CA LYS A 194 -10.86 -22.00 10.70
C LYS A 194 -11.59 -20.65 10.85
N ARG A 195 -11.31 -19.91 11.92
CA ARG A 195 -11.97 -18.63 12.22
C ARG A 195 -11.58 -17.55 11.22
N LEU A 196 -10.29 -17.36 10.97
CA LEU A 196 -9.85 -16.33 10.01
C LEU A 196 -10.24 -16.68 8.57
N CYS A 197 -10.22 -17.95 8.16
CA CYS A 197 -10.65 -18.34 6.82
C CYS A 197 -12.15 -18.12 6.62
N LYS A 198 -12.98 -18.24 7.66
CA LYS A 198 -14.40 -17.86 7.59
C LYS A 198 -14.56 -16.36 7.28
N VAL A 199 -13.84 -15.51 8.01
CA VAL A 199 -13.88 -14.05 7.80
C VAL A 199 -13.29 -13.66 6.44
N LEU A 200 -12.20 -14.28 6.01
CA LEU A 200 -11.59 -14.05 4.70
C LEU A 200 -12.55 -14.42 3.56
N ARG A 201 -13.18 -15.60 3.61
CA ARG A 201 -14.16 -16.02 2.59
C ARG A 201 -15.33 -15.06 2.48
N GLN A 202 -15.80 -14.50 3.59
CA GLN A 202 -16.85 -13.48 3.57
C GLN A 202 -16.38 -12.21 2.82
N ALA A 203 -15.19 -11.69 3.14
CA ALA A 203 -14.63 -10.52 2.45
C ALA A 203 -14.42 -10.78 0.95
N LEU A 204 -13.85 -11.94 0.59
CA LEU A 204 -13.64 -12.35 -0.80
C LEU A 204 -14.95 -12.49 -1.57
N GLY A 205 -15.98 -13.07 -0.95
CA GLY A 205 -17.32 -13.23 -1.53
C GLY A 205 -17.99 -11.89 -1.82
N ILE A 206 -17.90 -10.93 -0.88
CA ILE A 206 -18.42 -9.56 -1.07
C ILE A 206 -17.68 -8.86 -2.22
N LEU A 207 -16.35 -8.94 -2.24
CA LEU A 207 -15.52 -8.34 -3.30
C LEU A 207 -15.62 -9.04 -4.66
N LYS A 208 -16.22 -10.24 -4.70
CA LYS A 208 -16.29 -11.11 -5.89
C LYS A 208 -14.90 -11.36 -6.49
N VAL A 209 -13.96 -11.73 -5.63
CA VAL A 209 -12.57 -12.10 -5.97
C VAL A 209 -12.22 -13.45 -5.36
N LYS A 210 -11.25 -14.16 -5.96
CA LYS A 210 -10.84 -15.49 -5.50
C LYS A 210 -9.76 -15.43 -4.42
N ARG A 211 -8.91 -14.40 -4.44
CA ARG A 211 -7.71 -14.30 -3.60
C ARG A 211 -7.48 -12.87 -3.12
N MET A 212 -6.85 -12.77 -1.95
CA MET A 212 -6.33 -11.52 -1.40
C MET A 212 -4.84 -11.70 -1.12
N VAL A 213 -4.03 -10.75 -1.57
CA VAL A 213 -2.60 -10.71 -1.28
C VAL A 213 -2.31 -9.49 -0.43
N ALA A 214 -1.68 -9.73 0.73
CA ALA A 214 -1.38 -8.70 1.71
C ALA A 214 0.05 -8.79 2.23
N SER A 215 0.58 -7.66 2.71
CA SER A 215 1.93 -7.50 3.25
C SER A 215 1.90 -6.91 4.66
N GLY A 216 1.17 -7.59 5.54
CA GLY A 216 0.96 -7.18 6.92
C GLY A 216 1.85 -7.88 7.95
N ARG A 217 2.90 -8.62 7.55
CA ARG A 217 3.77 -9.29 8.51
C ARG A 217 5.09 -9.73 7.90
N LEU A 218 6.18 -9.61 8.66
CA LEU A 218 7.45 -10.23 8.32
C LEU A 218 7.27 -11.76 8.29
N GLN A 219 7.64 -12.37 7.17
CA GLN A 219 7.64 -13.81 7.00
C GLN A 219 9.10 -14.27 6.93
N ARG A 220 9.40 -15.42 7.55
CA ARG A 220 10.76 -16.02 7.51
C ARG A 220 11.03 -16.79 6.22
N ALA A 221 10.02 -16.98 5.38
CA ALA A 221 10.13 -17.72 4.13
C ALA A 221 10.42 -16.78 2.94
N ASN A 222 11.16 -17.30 1.96
CA ASN A 222 11.46 -16.60 0.70
C ASN A 222 10.31 -16.70 -0.33
N THR A 223 9.16 -17.19 0.10
CA THR A 223 7.94 -17.38 -0.71
C THR A 223 6.75 -16.75 -0.01
N ILE A 224 5.72 -16.41 -0.79
CA ILE A 224 4.45 -15.92 -0.24
C ILE A 224 3.82 -17.05 0.58
N PHE A 225 3.60 -16.82 1.88
CA PHE A 225 2.87 -17.75 2.74
C PHE A 225 1.38 -17.74 2.38
N SER A 226 0.91 -18.85 1.81
CA SER A 226 -0.51 -19.10 1.52
C SER A 226 -1.26 -19.57 2.76
N ARG A 227 -2.54 -19.19 2.85
CA ARG A 227 -3.47 -19.64 3.89
C ARG A 227 -4.80 -20.04 3.26
N CYS A 228 -5.64 -20.77 3.99
CA CYS A 228 -7.00 -21.06 3.53
C CYS A 228 -7.08 -21.76 2.16
N ASN A 229 -6.08 -22.57 1.83
CA ASN A 229 -5.91 -23.30 0.56
C ASN A 229 -5.63 -22.41 -0.68
N GLY A 230 -5.12 -21.18 -0.51
CA GLY A 230 -4.65 -20.37 -1.65
C GLY A 230 -4.25 -18.94 -1.29
#